data_AF-A0A2W2EFT2-F1
#
_entry.id   AF-A0A2W2EFT2-F1
#
_cell.length_a   1.000
_cell.length_b   1.000
_cell.length_c   1.000
_cell.angle_alpha   90.00
_cell.angle_beta   90.00
_cell.angle_gamma   90.00
#
_symmetry.space_group_name_H-M   'P 1'
#
loop_
_entity.id
_entity.type
_entity.pdbx_description
1 polymer ?
#
loop_
_entity_poly.entity_id
_entity_poly.type
_entity_poly.pdbx_seq_one_letter_code
_entity_poly.pdbx_strand_id
1 'polypeptide(L)'
;MRSNAASSAATSSSVRRASTSPLAAFRGREALFNVVLAGVLLPMTALGLPLFLLMSELGLANTYWAVLLSSLVSPFGVYLSRVYAATVPDDVLDAARSDGAGEWRIFLRIVPRIMSPALVTIFLFQFVAIWNNSFLPLVMLSDNSLYPITLGLTSWQGFADRQPILQTLTVVGSMVAVIPLIVLSGALKRFWRAGLTEGSVRE
;
A
#
# COMPACT_ATOMS: atom_id res chain seq x y z
N MET A 1 30.37 -18.12 24.56
CA MET A 1 30.27 -16.69 24.17
C MET A 1 30.81 -16.33 22.77
N ARG A 2 31.18 -17.28 21.90
CA ARG A 2 31.68 -17.01 20.52
C ARG A 2 30.63 -17.22 19.39
N SER A 3 29.41 -17.65 19.71
CA SER A 3 28.39 -18.04 18.71
C SER A 3 27.57 -16.85 18.15
N ASN A 4 27.35 -15.78 18.93
CA ASN A 4 26.47 -14.68 18.54
C ASN A 4 27.14 -13.61 17.64
N ALA A 5 28.46 -13.67 17.45
CA ALA A 5 29.17 -12.73 16.60
C ALA A 5 29.07 -13.08 15.09
N ALA A 6 28.88 -14.38 14.78
CA ALA A 6 28.79 -14.85 13.40
C ALA A 6 27.42 -14.55 12.75
N SER A 7 26.33 -14.60 13.52
CA SER A 7 24.98 -14.28 13.02
C SER A 7 24.81 -12.79 12.73
N SER A 8 25.37 -11.92 13.57
CA SER A 8 25.29 -10.46 13.37
C SER A 8 26.14 -10.00 12.17
N ALA A 9 27.27 -10.67 11.88
CA ALA A 9 28.11 -10.39 10.72
C ALA A 9 27.44 -10.82 9.39
N ALA A 10 26.74 -11.97 9.38
CA ALA A 10 26.05 -12.48 8.19
C ALA A 10 24.82 -11.63 7.79
N THR A 11 24.13 -11.03 8.76
CA THR A 11 23.03 -10.08 8.48
C THR A 11 23.55 -8.74 7.95
N SER A 12 24.80 -8.37 8.26
CA SER A 12 25.40 -7.11 7.82
C SER A 12 25.94 -7.12 6.38
N SER A 13 26.28 -8.30 5.84
CA SER A 13 26.83 -8.46 4.50
C SER A 13 25.75 -8.55 3.42
N SER A 14 24.58 -9.12 3.75
CA SER A 14 23.42 -9.23 2.85
C SER A 14 22.77 -7.87 2.57
N VAL A 15 22.76 -6.94 3.54
CA VAL A 15 22.25 -5.57 3.35
C VAL A 15 23.15 -4.71 2.44
N ARG A 16 24.44 -5.06 2.32
CA ARG A 16 25.42 -4.26 1.56
C ARG A 16 25.50 -4.63 0.08
N ARG A 17 25.06 -5.84 -0.31
CA ARG A 17 25.15 -6.36 -1.69
C ARG A 17 23.92 -6.11 -2.57
N ALA A 18 22.78 -5.75 -2.00
CA ALA A 18 21.61 -5.22 -2.72
C ALA A 18 21.84 -3.82 -3.35
N SER A 19 23.09 -3.40 -3.57
CA SER A 19 23.51 -2.09 -4.08
C SER A 19 23.90 -2.09 -5.57
N THR A 20 23.80 -3.22 -6.27
CA THR A 20 24.24 -3.36 -7.67
C THR A 20 23.16 -3.04 -8.72
N SER A 21 21.98 -2.53 -8.35
CA SER A 21 21.08 -1.89 -9.32
C SER A 21 21.37 -0.38 -9.36
N PRO A 22 21.77 0.19 -10.51
CA PRO A 22 21.94 1.64 -10.67
C PRO A 22 20.64 2.44 -10.41
N LEU A 23 19.45 1.81 -10.45
CA LEU A 23 18.19 2.45 -10.04
C LEU A 23 17.99 2.46 -8.52
N ALA A 24 18.56 1.48 -7.80
CA ALA A 24 18.43 1.35 -6.35
C ALA A 24 19.54 2.07 -5.56
N ALA A 25 20.64 2.48 -6.21
CA ALA A 25 21.85 2.97 -5.53
C ALA A 25 22.09 4.49 -5.66
N PHE A 26 21.05 5.33 -5.55
CA PHE A 26 21.28 6.78 -5.42
C PHE A 26 21.66 7.16 -3.98
N ARG A 27 22.64 8.07 -3.84
CA ARG A 27 23.10 8.60 -2.55
C ARG A 27 21.94 9.34 -1.88
N GLY A 28 21.51 8.87 -0.70
CA GLY A 28 20.41 9.46 0.07
C GLY A 28 19.13 8.62 0.15
N ARG A 29 19.07 7.44 -0.48
CA ARG A 29 17.89 6.56 -0.45
C ARG A 29 17.42 6.20 0.96
N GLU A 30 18.34 5.97 1.89
CA GLU A 30 18.00 5.64 3.28
C GLU A 30 17.41 6.84 4.00
N ALA A 31 17.93 8.05 3.72
CA ALA A 31 17.39 9.28 4.27
C ALA A 31 15.97 9.54 3.76
N LEU A 32 15.74 9.43 2.44
CA LEU A 32 14.40 9.57 1.86
C LEU A 32 13.43 8.51 2.38
N PHE A 33 13.86 7.26 2.47
CA PHE A 33 13.04 6.20 3.03
C PHE A 33 12.70 6.46 4.50
N ASN A 34 13.67 6.89 5.31
CA ASN A 34 13.44 7.23 6.70
C ASN A 34 12.50 8.43 6.85
N VAL A 35 12.55 9.40 5.94
CA VAL A 35 11.58 10.52 5.89
C VAL A 35 10.18 10.02 5.55
N VAL A 36 10.04 9.14 4.57
CA VAL A 36 8.75 8.50 4.24
C VAL A 36 8.23 7.70 5.44
N LEU A 37 9.11 6.98 6.14
CA LEU A 37 8.77 6.21 7.33
C LEU A 37 8.40 7.11 8.52
N ALA A 38 9.07 8.24 8.69
CA ALA A 38 8.70 9.26 9.66
C ALA A 38 7.31 9.84 9.36
N GLY A 39 6.94 9.95 8.08
CA GLY A 39 5.60 10.32 7.64
C GLY A 39 4.52 9.32 8.07
N VAL A 40 4.83 8.01 8.20
CA VAL A 40 3.90 6.99 8.74
C VAL A 40 3.53 7.29 10.21
N LEU A 41 4.46 7.89 10.97
CA LEU A 41 4.25 8.21 12.38
C LEU A 41 3.33 9.42 12.57
N LEU A 42 3.15 10.24 11.53
CA LEU A 42 2.24 11.37 11.59
C LEU A 42 0.79 10.86 11.55
N PRO A 43 -0.09 11.39 12.42
CA PRO A 43 -1.50 11.04 12.35
C PRO A 43 -2.07 11.54 11.02
N MET A 44 -2.83 10.67 10.33
CA MET A 44 -3.46 11.02 9.04
C MET A 44 -4.33 12.29 9.12
N THR A 45 -4.84 12.61 10.31
CA THR A 45 -5.60 13.83 10.57
C THR A 45 -4.76 15.11 10.46
N ALA A 46 -3.48 15.06 10.83
CA ALA A 46 -2.58 16.21 10.69
C ALA A 46 -2.23 16.51 9.23
N LEU A 47 -2.25 15.50 8.36
CA LEU A 47 -2.00 15.66 6.92
C LEU A 47 -3.24 16.08 6.13
N GLY A 48 -4.43 16.03 6.73
CA GLY A 48 -5.70 16.34 6.04
C GLY A 48 -5.75 17.76 5.49
N LEU A 49 -5.45 18.77 6.31
CA LEU A 49 -5.51 20.18 5.89
C LEU A 49 -4.45 20.52 4.83
N PRO A 50 -3.15 20.14 4.98
CA PRO A 50 -2.16 20.37 3.93
C PRO A 50 -2.53 19.71 2.59
N LEU A 51 -3.06 18.48 2.61
CA LEU A 51 -3.49 17.80 1.39
C LEU A 51 -4.70 18.46 0.74
N PHE A 52 -5.63 18.97 1.54
CA PHE A 52 -6.76 19.75 1.03
C PHE A 52 -6.29 21.02 0.33
N LEU A 53 -5.40 21.79 0.95
CA LEU A 53 -4.83 22.99 0.34
C LEU A 53 -4.13 22.68 -0.99
N LEU A 54 -3.32 21.62 -1.03
CA LEU A 54 -2.68 21.16 -2.26
C LEU A 54 -3.69 20.82 -3.36
N MET A 55 -4.74 20.03 -3.06
CA MET A 55 -5.76 19.69 -4.04
C MET A 55 -6.60 20.91 -4.46
N SER A 56 -6.79 21.87 -3.56
CA SER A 56 -7.48 23.14 -3.84
C SER A 56 -6.68 24.02 -4.79
N GLU A 57 -5.37 24.16 -4.55
CA GLU A 57 -4.45 24.90 -5.45
C GLU A 57 -4.39 24.27 -6.86
N LEU A 58 -4.49 22.94 -6.94
CA LEU A 58 -4.58 22.21 -8.20
C LEU A 58 -5.97 22.30 -8.88
N GLY A 59 -6.95 22.94 -8.25
CA GLY A 59 -8.32 23.04 -8.75
C GLY A 59 -9.09 21.71 -8.73
N LEU A 60 -8.62 20.72 -7.96
CA LEU A 60 -9.19 19.38 -7.87
C LEU A 60 -10.05 19.19 -6.61
N ALA A 61 -10.06 20.15 -5.69
CA ALA A 61 -10.90 20.10 -4.49
C ALA A 61 -12.38 19.86 -4.83
N ASN A 62 -13.09 19.16 -3.93
CA ASN A 62 -14.48 18.77 -4.14
C ASN A 62 -14.72 17.93 -5.43
N THR A 63 -13.80 17.01 -5.74
CA THR A 63 -13.97 16.04 -6.84
C THR A 63 -13.55 14.64 -6.38
N TYR A 64 -13.99 13.59 -7.11
CA TYR A 64 -13.52 12.23 -6.88
C TYR A 64 -11.98 12.11 -7.02
N TRP A 65 -11.36 12.94 -7.86
CA TRP A 65 -9.92 12.92 -8.10
C TRP A 65 -9.11 13.40 -6.91
N ALA A 66 -9.59 14.38 -6.15
CA ALA A 66 -8.91 14.83 -4.92
C ALA A 66 -8.70 13.65 -3.96
N VAL A 67 -9.73 12.83 -3.76
CA VAL A 67 -9.67 11.65 -2.88
C VAL A 67 -8.80 10.54 -3.48
N LEU A 68 -8.99 10.22 -4.76
CA LEU A 68 -8.27 9.12 -5.43
C LEU A 68 -6.78 9.40 -5.51
N LEU A 69 -6.37 10.56 -6.03
CA LEU A 69 -4.96 10.91 -6.21
C LEU A 69 -4.22 10.98 -4.87
N SER A 70 -4.86 11.57 -3.86
CA SER A 70 -4.28 11.66 -2.51
C SER A 70 -4.12 10.29 -1.85
N SER A 71 -4.95 9.31 -2.23
CA SER A 71 -4.92 7.94 -1.71
C SER A 71 -3.90 7.02 -2.40
N LEU A 72 -3.32 7.44 -3.55
CA LEU A 72 -2.35 6.64 -4.29
C LEU A 72 -1.00 6.50 -3.58
N VAL A 73 -0.63 7.51 -2.80
CA VAL A 73 0.64 7.52 -2.08
C VAL A 73 0.43 6.88 -0.70
N SER A 74 0.98 5.68 -0.52
CA SER A 74 0.89 4.94 0.73
C SER A 74 2.29 4.69 1.31
N PRO A 75 2.65 5.39 2.39
CA PRO A 75 3.89 5.12 3.11
C PRO A 75 4.02 3.65 3.55
N PHE A 76 2.91 3.03 3.96
CA PHE A 76 2.86 1.61 4.30
C PHE A 76 3.12 0.71 3.08
N GLY A 77 2.51 1.02 1.93
CA GLY A 77 2.74 0.28 0.68
C GLY A 77 4.20 0.34 0.22
N VAL A 78 4.82 1.52 0.30
CA VAL A 78 6.25 1.73 -0.01
C VAL A 78 7.13 0.92 0.94
N TYR A 79 6.88 1.00 2.25
CA TYR A 79 7.59 0.21 3.25
C TYR A 79 7.53 -1.28 2.94
N LEU A 80 6.32 -1.82 2.75
CA LEU A 80 6.12 -3.25 2.56
C LEU A 80 6.69 -3.72 1.22
N SER A 81 6.58 -2.91 0.15
CA SER A 81 7.23 -3.20 -1.13
C SER A 81 8.74 -3.30 -1.00
N ARG A 82 9.37 -2.47 -0.16
CA ARG A 82 10.81 -2.50 0.07
C ARG A 82 11.23 -3.77 0.81
N VAL A 83 10.47 -4.15 1.85
CA VAL A 83 10.72 -5.37 2.62
C VAL A 83 10.67 -6.60 1.71
N TYR A 84 9.67 -6.70 0.84
CA TYR A 84 9.55 -7.83 -0.09
C TYR A 84 10.52 -7.76 -1.27
N ALA A 85 10.89 -6.57 -1.74
CA ALA A 85 11.90 -6.45 -2.80
C ALA A 85 13.26 -7.00 -2.33
N ALA A 86 13.58 -6.88 -1.04
CA ALA A 86 14.79 -7.44 -0.45
C ALA A 86 14.82 -8.98 -0.40
N THR A 87 13.69 -9.66 -0.64
CA THR A 87 13.64 -11.13 -0.70
C THR A 87 13.86 -11.68 -2.12
N VAL A 88 13.98 -10.81 -3.13
CA VAL A 88 14.28 -11.22 -4.51
C VAL A 88 15.75 -11.64 -4.57
N PRO A 89 16.08 -12.89 -4.99
CA PRO A 89 17.46 -13.34 -5.03
C PRO A 89 18.30 -12.54 -6.03
N ASP A 90 19.48 -12.08 -5.60
CA ASP A 90 20.42 -11.34 -6.45
C ASP A 90 20.84 -12.17 -7.68
N ASP A 91 20.97 -13.49 -7.54
CA ASP A 91 21.33 -14.40 -8.63
C ASP A 91 20.37 -14.31 -9.83
N VAL A 92 19.07 -14.09 -9.57
CA VAL A 92 18.06 -13.94 -10.62
C VAL A 92 18.23 -12.60 -11.35
N LEU A 93 18.62 -11.55 -10.61
CA LEU A 93 18.87 -10.23 -11.17
C LEU A 93 20.16 -10.22 -12.01
N ASP A 94 21.21 -10.88 -11.52
CA ASP A 94 22.50 -10.99 -12.23
C ASP A 94 22.41 -11.89 -13.47
N ALA A 95 21.62 -12.97 -13.42
CA ALA A 95 21.28 -13.76 -14.60
C ALA A 95 20.53 -12.91 -15.64
N ALA A 96 19.50 -12.17 -15.23
CA ALA A 96 18.75 -11.30 -16.14
C ALA A 96 19.64 -10.22 -16.80
N ARG A 97 20.60 -9.65 -16.06
CA ARG A 97 21.59 -8.71 -16.61
C ARG A 97 22.51 -9.38 -17.62
N SER A 98 22.97 -10.59 -17.32
CA SER A 98 23.79 -11.41 -18.23
C SER A 98 23.04 -11.75 -19.53
N ASP A 99 21.71 -11.93 -19.44
CA ASP A 99 20.80 -12.11 -20.58
C ASP A 99 20.49 -10.79 -21.33
N GLY A 100 21.15 -9.69 -20.98
CA GLY A 100 20.99 -8.38 -21.63
C GLY A 100 19.72 -7.62 -21.22
N ALA A 101 19.03 -8.01 -20.14
CA ALA A 101 17.91 -7.24 -19.63
C ALA A 101 18.41 -5.94 -18.97
N GLY A 102 18.01 -4.79 -19.53
CA GLY A 102 18.25 -3.50 -18.90
C GLY A 102 17.46 -3.34 -17.59
N GLU A 103 17.97 -2.49 -16.69
CA GLU A 103 17.38 -2.25 -15.36
C GLU A 103 15.90 -1.88 -15.39
N TRP A 104 15.45 -1.14 -16.40
CA TRP A 104 14.04 -0.79 -16.58
C TRP A 104 13.14 -2.02 -16.84
N ARG A 105 13.65 -2.99 -17.60
CA ARG A 105 12.97 -4.26 -17.88
C ARG A 105 12.96 -5.14 -16.63
N ILE A 106 14.07 -5.17 -15.90
CA ILE A 106 14.16 -5.90 -14.62
C ILE A 106 13.12 -5.36 -13.65
N PHE A 107 13.07 -4.04 -13.45
CA PHE A 107 12.15 -3.38 -12.52
C PHE A 107 10.67 -3.50 -12.91
N LEU A 108 10.30 -3.38 -14.19
CA LEU A 108 8.89 -3.38 -14.60
C LEU A 108 8.33 -4.75 -14.96
N ARG A 109 9.16 -5.74 -15.30
CA ARG A 109 8.68 -7.05 -15.78
C ARG A 109 9.14 -8.23 -14.94
N ILE A 110 10.38 -8.22 -14.47
CA ILE A 110 10.97 -9.38 -13.79
C ILE A 110 10.63 -9.33 -12.30
N VAL A 111 11.04 -8.25 -11.63
CA VAL A 111 10.83 -8.05 -10.19
C VAL A 111 9.33 -8.13 -9.80
N PRO A 112 8.39 -7.46 -10.50
CA PRO A 112 6.98 -7.49 -10.11
C PRO A 112 6.34 -8.87 -10.27
N ARG A 113 6.86 -9.70 -11.18
CA ARG A 113 6.36 -11.07 -11.38
C ARG A 113 6.77 -11.97 -10.21
N ILE A 114 8.02 -11.87 -9.79
CA ILE A 114 8.56 -12.58 -8.61
C ILE A 114 7.85 -12.09 -7.34
N MET A 115 7.66 -10.78 -7.22
CA MET A 115 6.97 -10.16 -6.10
C MET A 115 5.43 -10.25 -6.20
N SER A 116 4.87 -10.90 -7.21
CA SER A 116 3.42 -10.88 -7.44
C SER A 116 2.58 -11.31 -6.22
N PRO A 117 2.95 -12.34 -5.43
CA PRO A 117 2.17 -12.69 -4.23
C PRO A 117 2.24 -11.60 -3.15
N ALA A 118 3.38 -10.94 -3.02
CA ALA A 118 3.57 -9.83 -2.09
C ALA A 118 2.80 -8.57 -2.52
N LEU A 119 2.86 -8.22 -3.81
CA LEU A 119 2.14 -7.09 -4.37
C LEU A 119 0.63 -7.25 -4.23
N VAL A 120 0.11 -8.48 -4.36
CA VAL A 120 -1.31 -8.79 -4.09
C VAL A 120 -1.68 -8.48 -2.64
N THR A 121 -0.84 -8.85 -1.68
CA THR A 121 -1.06 -8.55 -0.26
C THR A 121 -1.00 -7.05 0.03
N ILE A 122 -0.01 -6.35 -0.53
CA ILE A 122 0.13 -4.89 -0.41
C ILE A 122 -1.12 -4.20 -0.98
N PHE A 123 -1.54 -4.61 -2.18
CA PHE A 123 -2.73 -4.07 -2.83
C PHE A 123 -3.99 -4.31 -2.01
N LEU A 124 -4.17 -5.51 -1.45
CA LEU A 124 -5.32 -5.83 -0.60
C LEU A 124 -5.37 -4.91 0.62
N PHE A 125 -4.26 -4.76 1.35
CA PHE A 125 -4.21 -3.87 2.50
C PHE A 125 -4.47 -2.42 2.13
N GLN A 126 -3.90 -1.95 1.01
CA GLN A 126 -4.14 -0.60 0.53
C GLN A 126 -5.61 -0.39 0.15
N PHE A 127 -6.22 -1.34 -0.57
CA PHE A 127 -7.62 -1.25 -0.96
C PHE A 127 -8.54 -1.19 0.27
N VAL A 128 -8.32 -2.08 1.25
CA VAL A 128 -9.10 -2.10 2.50
C VAL A 128 -8.92 -0.78 3.25
N ALA A 129 -7.71 -0.23 3.32
CA ALA A 129 -7.46 1.05 3.98
C ALA A 129 -8.19 2.21 3.30
N ILE A 130 -8.13 2.30 1.96
CA ILE A 130 -8.83 3.35 1.19
C ILE A 130 -10.35 3.20 1.33
N TRP A 131 -10.85 1.97 1.18
CA TRP A 131 -12.29 1.69 1.25
C TRP A 131 -12.89 2.11 2.59
N ASN A 132 -12.20 1.81 3.70
CA ASN A 132 -12.65 2.15 5.06
C ASN A 132 -12.35 3.60 5.46
N ASN A 133 -11.70 4.41 4.61
CA ASN A 133 -11.32 5.76 4.97
C ASN A 133 -12.49 6.74 4.78
N SER A 134 -13.14 7.10 5.89
CA SER A 134 -14.14 8.17 5.90
C SER A 134 -13.55 9.56 6.14
N PHE A 135 -12.35 9.67 6.71
CA PHE A 135 -11.77 10.95 7.12
C PHE A 135 -11.27 11.78 5.95
N LEU A 136 -10.50 11.20 5.03
CA LEU A 136 -9.94 11.93 3.89
C LEU A 136 -11.05 12.52 3.00
N PRO A 137 -12.10 11.75 2.61
CA PRO A 137 -13.22 12.30 1.88
C PRO A 137 -13.98 13.38 2.65
N LEU A 138 -14.13 13.24 3.98
CA LEU A 138 -14.79 14.24 4.83
C LEU A 138 -14.09 15.61 4.77
N VAL A 139 -12.75 15.60 4.65
CA VAL A 139 -11.95 16.82 4.54
C VAL A 139 -11.97 17.38 3.10
N MET A 140 -12.03 16.51 2.09
CA MET A 140 -11.85 16.90 0.68
C MET A 140 -13.14 17.24 -0.08
N LEU A 141 -14.27 16.70 0.37
CA LEU A 141 -15.54 16.80 -0.31
C LEU A 141 -16.50 17.67 0.50
N SER A 142 -17.18 18.58 -0.20
CA SER A 142 -18.25 19.42 0.35
C SER A 142 -19.62 19.05 -0.23
N ASP A 143 -19.65 18.43 -1.41
CA ASP A 143 -20.87 17.93 -2.04
C ASP A 143 -21.15 16.47 -1.59
N ASN A 144 -22.28 16.27 -0.93
CA ASN A 144 -22.74 14.98 -0.44
C ASN A 144 -22.97 13.95 -1.57
N SER A 145 -23.23 14.38 -2.81
CA SER A 145 -23.40 13.48 -3.96
C SER A 145 -22.09 12.77 -4.34
N LEU A 146 -20.95 13.32 -3.91
CA LEU A 146 -19.63 12.75 -4.14
C LEU A 146 -19.18 11.79 -3.03
N TYR A 147 -19.98 11.66 -1.95
CA TYR A 147 -19.55 10.90 -0.78
C TYR A 147 -19.40 9.41 -1.10
N PRO A 148 -18.25 8.81 -0.77
CA PRO A 148 -18.15 7.36 -0.78
C PRO A 148 -19.11 6.78 0.26
N ILE A 149 -19.51 5.52 0.04
CA ILE A 149 -20.47 4.83 0.91
C ILE A 149 -20.03 4.86 2.38
N THR A 150 -18.73 4.75 2.65
CA THR A 150 -18.19 4.77 4.02
C THR A 150 -18.35 6.12 4.71
N LEU A 151 -18.13 7.23 4.00
CA LEU A 151 -18.42 8.56 4.53
C LEU A 151 -19.92 8.76 4.74
N GLY A 152 -20.75 8.36 3.77
CA GLY A 152 -22.21 8.44 3.89
C GLY A 152 -22.73 7.70 5.13
N LEU A 153 -22.30 6.45 5.33
CA LEU A 153 -22.66 5.65 6.50
C LEU A 153 -22.14 6.27 7.81
N THR A 154 -20.93 6.82 7.81
CA THR A 154 -20.38 7.52 8.99
C THR A 154 -21.21 8.76 9.34
N SER A 155 -21.70 9.48 8.32
CA SER A 155 -22.59 10.64 8.53
C SER A 155 -23.94 10.22 9.12
N TRP A 156 -24.55 9.15 8.63
CA TRP A 156 -25.81 8.61 9.16
C TRP A 156 -25.67 8.13 10.61
N GLN A 157 -24.57 7.46 10.92
CA GLN A 157 -24.25 7.04 12.28
C GLN A 157 -24.22 8.23 13.26
N GLY A 158 -23.70 9.39 12.83
CA GLY A 158 -23.67 10.60 13.65
C GLY A 158 -25.04 11.21 13.97
N PHE A 159 -26.07 10.88 13.19
CA PHE A 159 -27.45 11.35 13.40
C PHE A 159 -28.38 10.26 13.97
N ALA A 160 -27.87 9.04 14.20
CA ALA A 160 -28.66 7.88 14.60
C ALA A 160 -29.48 8.12 15.89
N ASP A 161 -28.92 8.86 16.86
CA ASP A 161 -29.59 9.17 18.14
C ASP A 161 -30.84 10.06 17.95
N ARG A 162 -30.86 10.87 16.88
CA ARG A 162 -31.97 11.78 16.58
C ARG A 162 -32.99 11.15 15.64
N GLN A 163 -32.58 10.14 14.88
CA GLN A 163 -33.40 9.47 13.88
C GLN A 163 -33.12 7.96 13.92
N PRO A 164 -33.92 7.18 14.68
CA PRO A 164 -33.73 5.73 14.82
C PRO A 164 -33.70 4.98 13.48
N ILE A 165 -34.40 5.48 12.46
CA ILE A 165 -34.36 4.90 11.11
C ILE A 165 -32.95 4.92 10.50
N LEU A 166 -32.14 5.95 10.78
CA LEU A 166 -30.76 6.05 10.28
C LEU A 166 -29.86 5.00 10.92
N GLN A 167 -30.15 4.56 12.15
CA GLN A 167 -29.44 3.46 12.79
C GLN A 167 -29.63 2.17 12.00
N THR A 168 -30.88 1.83 11.67
CA THR A 168 -31.20 0.65 10.86
C THR A 168 -30.56 0.74 9.47
N LEU A 169 -30.65 1.89 8.81
CA LEU A 169 -30.05 2.10 7.48
C LEU A 169 -28.53 2.00 7.50
N THR A 170 -27.88 2.49 8.56
CA THR A 170 -26.42 2.39 8.71
C THR A 170 -25.99 0.93 8.87
N VAL A 171 -26.69 0.16 9.69
CA VAL A 171 -26.41 -1.29 9.87
C VAL A 171 -26.58 -2.03 8.54
N VAL A 172 -27.73 -1.90 7.88
CA VAL A 172 -27.98 -2.56 6.58
C VAL A 172 -26.98 -2.10 5.52
N GLY A 173 -26.72 -0.80 5.43
CA GLY A 173 -25.77 -0.23 4.48
C GLY A 173 -24.34 -0.70 4.72
N SER A 174 -23.92 -0.89 5.98
CA SER A 174 -22.62 -1.46 6.31
C SER A 174 -22.47 -2.91 5.84
N MET A 175 -23.54 -3.72 5.91
CA MET A 175 -23.52 -5.09 5.38
C MET A 175 -23.30 -5.09 3.87
N VAL A 176 -23.91 -4.15 3.15
CA VAL A 176 -23.70 -3.96 1.71
C VAL A 176 -22.29 -3.47 1.42
N ALA A 177 -21.78 -2.52 2.20
CA ALA A 177 -20.43 -1.96 2.03
C ALA A 177 -19.29 -2.98 2.23
N VAL A 178 -19.56 -4.11 2.91
CA VAL A 178 -18.58 -5.21 3.08
C VAL A 178 -18.51 -6.12 1.85
N ILE A 179 -19.55 -6.18 1.01
CA ILE A 179 -19.62 -7.08 -0.15
C ILE A 179 -18.40 -6.91 -1.08
N PRO A 180 -17.98 -5.69 -1.49
CA PRO A 180 -16.82 -5.52 -2.36
C PRO A 180 -15.51 -6.03 -1.75
N LEU A 181 -15.35 -5.91 -0.42
CA LEU A 181 -14.18 -6.43 0.29
C LEU A 181 -14.15 -7.97 0.24
N ILE A 182 -15.30 -8.62 0.43
CA ILE A 182 -15.43 -10.09 0.35
C ILE A 182 -15.15 -10.57 -1.08
N VAL A 183 -15.75 -9.92 -2.09
CA VAL A 183 -15.55 -10.27 -3.49
C VAL A 183 -14.08 -10.11 -3.88
N LEU A 184 -13.45 -8.99 -3.53
CA LEU A 184 -12.05 -8.73 -3.85
C LEU A 184 -11.12 -9.74 -3.16
N SER A 185 -11.27 -9.92 -1.84
CA SER A 185 -10.44 -10.88 -1.11
C SER A 185 -10.63 -12.31 -1.64
N GLY A 186 -11.85 -12.71 -2.00
CA GLY A 186 -12.15 -13.97 -2.67
C GLY A 186 -11.42 -14.12 -4.01
N ALA A 187 -11.45 -13.08 -4.85
CA ALA A 187 -10.75 -13.07 -6.13
C ALA A 187 -9.23 -13.12 -5.98
N LEU A 188 -8.67 -12.53 -4.92
CA LEU A 188 -7.23 -12.50 -4.67
C LEU A 188 -6.67 -13.79 -4.07
N LYS A 189 -7.49 -14.61 -3.39
CA LYS A 189 -7.07 -15.90 -2.79
C LYS A 189 -6.35 -16.83 -3.77
N ARG A 190 -6.68 -16.78 -5.07
CA ARG A 190 -6.03 -17.60 -6.11
C ARG A 190 -4.53 -17.31 -6.26
N PHE A 191 -4.10 -16.08 -6.04
CA PHE A 191 -2.69 -15.68 -6.18
C PHE A 191 -1.82 -16.19 -5.04
N TRP A 192 -2.37 -16.31 -3.83
CA TRP A 192 -1.66 -16.91 -2.69
C TRP A 192 -1.47 -18.42 -2.84
N ARG A 193 -2.44 -19.12 -3.44
CA ARG A 193 -2.34 -20.57 -3.68
C ARG A 193 -1.23 -20.90 -4.69
N ALA A 194 -1.09 -20.11 -5.75
CA ALA A 194 -0.05 -20.31 -6.76
C ALA A 194 1.38 -20.12 -6.20
N GLY A 195 1.57 -19.16 -5.28
CA GLY A 195 2.87 -18.92 -4.66
C GLY A 195 3.33 -20.02 -3.69
N LEU A 196 2.39 -20.71 -3.03
CA LEU A 196 2.70 -21.82 -2.12
C LEU A 196 3.10 -23.10 -2.86
N THR A 197 2.55 -23.33 -4.06
CA THR A 197 2.86 -24.51 -4.85
C THR A 197 4.22 -24.45 -5.54
N GLU A 198 4.72 -23.26 -5.89
CA GLU A 198 6.06 -23.10 -6.51
C GLU A 198 7.20 -23.34 -5.50
N GLY A 199 6.96 -23.10 -4.20
CA GLY A 199 7.93 -23.36 -3.13
C GLY A 199 8.07 -24.84 -2.74
N SER A 200 7.08 -25.69 -3.07
CA SER A 200 7.08 -27.11 -2.67
C SER A 200 7.76 -28.04 -3.69
N VAL A 201 8.21 -27.53 -4.84
CA VAL A 201 8.85 -28.33 -5.92
C VAL A 201 10.38 -28.17 -5.91
N ARG A 202 10.94 -27.56 -4.87
CA ARG A 202 12.39 -27.42 -4.66
C ARG A 202 12.80 -28.06 -3.33
N GLU A 203 12.70 -29.39 -3.28
CA GLU A 203 13.52 -30.27 -2.45
C GLU A 203 14.01 -31.44 -3.31
#